data_AF-A0A2N7XU48-F1
#
_entry.id   AF-A0A2N7XU48-F1
#
_cell.length_a   1.000
_cell.length_b   1.000
_cell.length_c   1.000
_cell.angle_alpha   90.00
_cell.angle_beta   90.00
_cell.angle_gamma   90.00
#
_symmetry.space_group_name_H-M   'P 1'
#
loop_
_entity.id
_entity.type
_entity.pdbx_description
1 polymer ?
#
loop_
_entity_poly.entity_id
_entity_poly.type
_entity_poly.pdbx_seq_one_letter_code
_entity_poly.pdbx_strand_id
1 'polypeptide(L)'
;RMDAMTGAEKRALVAKRKAIEAQFPAPRANFDMFMAHLLHAIKLVGIDHVGISGDFDGGGGVDGLDDVTAYPKVTAALLKAGYSPADIGKVW
;
A
#
# COMPACT_ATOMS: atom_id res chain seq x y z
N ARG A 1 1.59 -26.13 5.45
CA ARG A 1 0.78 -24.97 5.00
C ARG A 1 0.56 -24.06 6.23
N MET A 2 0.40 -22.74 6.05
CA MET A 2 0.31 -21.82 7.20
C MET A 2 -0.96 -22.00 8.05
N ASP A 3 -2.01 -22.58 7.48
CA ASP A 3 -3.26 -22.97 8.14
C ASP A 3 -3.05 -23.96 9.30
N ALA A 4 -2.06 -24.86 9.20
CA ALA A 4 -1.71 -25.84 10.23
C ALA A 4 -0.76 -25.33 11.32
N MET A 5 -0.29 -24.08 11.22
CA MET A 5 0.70 -23.51 12.16
C MET A 5 0.03 -22.82 13.35
N THR A 6 0.60 -22.98 14.54
CA THR A 6 0.29 -22.20 15.73
C THR A 6 0.64 -20.71 15.54
N GLY A 7 0.10 -19.83 16.38
CA GLY A 7 0.45 -18.41 16.36
C GLY A 7 1.93 -18.15 16.64
N ALA A 8 2.58 -18.98 17.47
CA ALA A 8 4.01 -18.86 17.75
C ALA A 8 4.86 -19.22 16.53
N GLU A 9 4.53 -20.32 15.84
CA GLU A 9 5.22 -20.71 14.61
C GLU A 9 5.04 -19.68 13.49
N LYS A 10 3.84 -19.09 13.35
CA LYS A 10 3.58 -18.01 12.39
C LYS A 10 4.44 -16.78 12.68
N ARG A 11 4.54 -16.36 13.94
CA ARG A 11 5.41 -15.23 14.34
C ARG A 11 6.88 -15.53 14.09
N ALA A 12 7.35 -16.75 14.39
CA ALA A 12 8.71 -17.17 14.11
C ALA A 12 9.02 -17.16 12.61
N LEU A 13 8.07 -17.59 11.77
CA LEU A 13 8.19 -17.52 10.32
C LEU A 13 8.30 -16.08 9.81
N VAL A 14 7.43 -15.18 10.29
CA VAL A 14 7.48 -13.74 9.94
C VAL A 14 8.82 -13.12 10.38
N ALA A 15 9.30 -13.44 11.59
CA ALA A 15 10.60 -12.96 12.06
C ALA A 15 11.75 -13.46 11.18
N LYS A 16 11.73 -14.74 10.78
CA LYS A 16 12.73 -15.31 9.87
C LYS A 16 12.69 -14.64 8.49
N ARG A 17 11.49 -14.37 7.95
CA ARG A 17 11.33 -13.63 6.69
C ARG A 17 11.95 -12.23 6.79
N LYS A 18 11.61 -11.47 7.84
CA LYS A 18 12.15 -10.12 8.08
C LYS A 18 13.68 -10.11 8.17
N ALA A 19 14.29 -11.11 8.83
CA ALA A 19 15.74 -11.23 8.92
C ALA A 19 16.41 -11.44 7.54
N ILE A 20 15.79 -12.22 6.65
CA ILE A 20 16.27 -12.42 5.27
C ILE A 20 16.13 -11.12 4.47
N GLU A 21 14.97 -10.46 4.54
CA GLU A 21 14.72 -9.19 3.85
C GLU A 21 15.71 -8.09 4.28
N ALA A 22 16.12 -8.06 5.56
CA ALA A 22 17.13 -7.13 6.06
C ALA A 22 18.54 -7.43 5.51
N GLN A 23 18.87 -8.69 5.25
CA GLN A 23 20.16 -9.09 4.67
C GLN A 23 20.20 -8.85 3.15
N PHE A 24 19.05 -8.94 2.49
CA PHE A 24 18.92 -8.83 1.03
C PHE A 24 17.80 -7.84 0.67
N PRO A 25 18.03 -6.53 0.85
CA PRO A 25 17.00 -5.52 0.64
C PRO A 25 16.59 -5.47 -0.84
N ALA A 26 15.28 -5.57 -1.10
CA ALA A 26 14.71 -5.35 -2.43
C ALA A 26 14.60 -3.83 -2.70
N PRO A 27 14.68 -3.40 -3.97
CA PRO A 27 14.33 -2.03 -4.35
C PRO A 27 12.89 -1.72 -3.92
N ARG A 28 12.70 -0.61 -3.21
CA ARG A 28 11.38 -0.13 -2.79
C ARG A 28 10.91 1.00 -3.70
N ALA A 29 9.63 0.97 -4.05
CA ALA A 29 8.97 2.14 -4.60
C ALA A 29 8.75 3.19 -3.50
N ASN A 30 8.42 4.41 -3.89
CA ASN A 30 8.09 5.49 -2.97
C ASN A 30 6.67 6.02 -3.19
N PHE A 31 6.25 6.93 -2.30
CA PHE A 31 4.93 7.56 -2.35
C PHE A 31 4.59 8.22 -3.69
N ASP A 32 5.56 8.87 -4.34
CA ASP A 32 5.33 9.54 -5.62
C ASP A 32 5.06 8.54 -6.74
N MET A 33 5.77 7.40 -6.75
CA MET A 33 5.49 6.30 -7.67
C MET A 33 4.10 5.69 -7.43
N PHE A 34 3.71 5.50 -6.17
CA PHE A 34 2.37 5.05 -5.81
C PHE A 34 1.30 6.01 -6.36
N MET A 35 1.46 7.32 -6.13
CA MET A 35 0.51 8.32 -6.63
C MET A 35 0.48 8.38 -8.17
N ALA A 36 1.63 8.31 -8.83
CA ALA A 36 1.70 8.25 -10.29
C ALA A 36 0.93 7.04 -10.84
N HIS A 37 1.06 5.88 -10.19
CA HIS A 37 0.36 4.66 -10.59
C HIS A 37 -1.15 4.75 -10.34
N LEU A 38 -1.56 5.28 -9.18
CA LEU A 38 -2.97 5.53 -8.85
C LEU A 38 -3.63 6.46 -9.88
N LEU A 39 -2.98 7.59 -10.19
CA LEU A 39 -3.49 8.56 -11.15
C LEU A 39 -3.55 7.98 -12.57
N HIS A 40 -2.56 7.16 -12.94
CA HIS A 40 -2.57 6.45 -14.22
C HIS A 40 -3.74 5.47 -14.32
N ALA A 41 -4.01 4.70 -13.26
CA ALA A 41 -5.14 3.79 -13.21
C ALA A 41 -6.47 4.56 -13.35
N ILE A 42 -6.67 5.64 -12.59
CA ILE A 42 -7.88 6.47 -12.69
C ILE A 42 -8.05 7.02 -14.12
N LYS A 43 -6.96 7.49 -14.76
CA LYS A 43 -7.00 7.96 -16.15
C LYS A 43 -7.40 6.85 -17.14
N LEU A 44 -6.97 5.62 -16.89
CA LEU A 44 -7.17 4.50 -17.82
C LEU A 44 -8.58 3.91 -17.72
N VAL A 45 -9.06 3.67 -16.49
CA VAL A 45 -10.31 2.93 -16.26
C VAL A 45 -11.42 3.77 -15.65
N GLY A 46 -11.17 5.03 -15.30
CA GLY A 46 -12.14 5.89 -14.63
C GLY A 46 -12.16 5.68 -13.11
N ILE A 47 -12.50 6.74 -12.37
CA ILE A 47 -12.42 6.73 -10.91
C ILE A 47 -13.41 5.76 -10.24
N ASP A 48 -14.54 5.48 -10.88
CA ASP A 48 -15.55 4.54 -10.41
C ASP A 48 -15.06 3.08 -10.40
N HIS A 49 -13.87 2.82 -10.94
CA HIS A 49 -13.29 1.49 -11.11
C HIS A 49 -11.94 1.32 -10.37
N VAL A 50 -11.59 2.25 -9.49
CA VAL A 50 -10.30 2.25 -8.76
C VAL A 50 -10.54 2.35 -7.26
N GLY A 51 -9.86 1.49 -6.49
CA GLY A 51 -9.76 1.57 -5.03
C GLY A 51 -8.31 1.45 -4.57
N ILE A 52 -8.07 1.68 -3.26
CA ILE A 52 -6.73 1.59 -2.66
C ILE A 52 -6.66 0.42 -1.66
N SER A 53 -5.57 -0.32 -1.72
CA SER A 53 -5.15 -1.25 -0.65
C SER A 53 -3.65 -1.09 -0.40
N GLY A 54 -3.25 -1.01 0.87
CA GLY A 54 -1.84 -0.94 1.25
C GLY A 54 -1.13 -2.30 1.28
N ASP A 55 -1.88 -3.41 1.30
CA ASP A 55 -1.36 -4.77 1.57
C ASP A 55 -0.43 -4.80 2.80
N PHE A 56 -0.78 -3.98 3.80
CA PHE A 56 -0.06 -3.89 5.07
C PHE A 56 -0.12 -5.23 5.80
N ASP A 57 0.96 -5.57 6.49
CA ASP A 57 1.21 -6.88 7.11
C ASP A 57 1.31 -8.08 6.12
N GLY A 58 0.96 -7.90 4.84
CA GLY A 58 1.21 -8.86 3.74
C GLY A 58 2.59 -8.73 3.10
N GLY A 59 3.23 -7.57 3.28
CA GLY A 59 4.51 -7.22 2.65
C GLY A 59 4.41 -6.02 1.70
N GLY A 60 3.23 -5.39 1.62
CA GLY A 60 3.03 -4.14 0.91
C GLY A 60 3.60 -2.92 1.65
N GLY A 61 3.08 -1.76 1.29
CA GLY A 61 3.64 -0.46 1.65
C GLY A 61 4.81 -0.04 0.75
N VAL A 62 4.96 1.27 0.61
CA VAL A 62 6.06 1.92 -0.13
C VAL A 62 6.68 3.00 0.76
N ASP A 63 7.87 3.48 0.43
CA ASP A 63 8.52 4.52 1.23
C ASP A 63 7.64 5.77 1.31
N GLY A 64 7.24 6.14 2.53
CA GLY A 64 6.32 7.26 2.78
C GLY A 64 4.83 6.90 2.78
N LEU A 65 4.49 5.61 2.66
CA LEU A 65 3.18 4.99 2.85
C LEU A 65 3.38 3.61 3.53
N ASP A 66 4.02 3.62 4.70
CA ASP A 66 4.48 2.42 5.40
C ASP A 66 3.37 1.72 6.21
N ASP A 67 2.34 2.48 6.61
CA ASP A 67 1.18 1.99 7.34
C ASP A 67 -0.07 2.88 7.10
N VAL A 68 -1.18 2.51 7.75
CA VAL A 68 -2.48 3.20 7.61
C VAL A 68 -2.46 4.66 8.04
N THR A 69 -1.51 5.09 8.88
CA THR A 69 -1.42 6.48 9.35
C THR A 69 -1.02 7.45 8.23
N ALA A 70 -0.46 6.93 7.13
CA ALA A 70 -0.06 7.74 5.98
C ALA A 70 -1.19 7.96 4.95
N TYR A 71 -2.35 7.31 5.09
CA TYR A 71 -3.49 7.49 4.19
C TYR A 71 -3.99 8.93 4.02
N PRO A 72 -4.00 9.81 5.05
CA PRO A 72 -4.32 11.22 4.85
C PRO A 72 -3.43 11.93 3.80
N LYS A 73 -2.19 11.47 3.60
CA LYS A 73 -1.31 12.01 2.54
C LYS A 73 -1.83 11.67 1.14
N VAL A 74 -2.43 10.49 0.95
CA VAL A 74 -3.03 10.10 -0.33
C VAL A 74 -4.23 10.99 -0.65
N THR A 75 -5.12 11.20 0.32
CA THR A 75 -6.24 12.14 0.20
C THR A 75 -5.77 13.55 -0.15
N ALA A 76 -4.74 14.06 0.53
CA ALA A 76 -4.16 15.37 0.22
C ALA A 76 -3.58 15.44 -1.22
N ALA A 77 -2.93 14.37 -1.68
CA ALA A 77 -2.38 14.30 -3.03
C ALA A 77 -3.48 14.24 -4.11
N LEU A 78 -4.58 13.52 -3.88
CA LEU A 78 -5.75 13.50 -4.77
C LEU A 78 -6.44 14.87 -4.84
N LEU A 79 -6.61 15.56 -3.71
CA LEU A 79 -7.12 16.93 -3.68
C LEU A 79 -6.22 17.87 -4.50
N LYS A 80 -4.90 17.78 -4.32
CA LYS A 80 -3.93 18.56 -5.09
C LYS A 80 -3.97 18.23 -6.59
N ALA A 81 -4.32 17.00 -6.96
CA ALA A 81 -4.50 16.57 -8.34
C ALA A 81 -5.84 17.01 -8.96
N GLY A 82 -6.72 17.66 -8.19
CA GLY A 82 -7.98 18.24 -8.66
C GLY A 82 -9.21 17.34 -8.52
N TYR A 83 -9.12 16.21 -7.79
CA TYR A 83 -10.30 15.37 -7.52
C TYR A 83 -11.17 15.99 -6.44
N SER A 84 -12.49 15.93 -6.64
CA SER A 84 -13.46 16.40 -5.66
C SER A 84 -13.52 15.48 -4.43
N PRO A 85 -14.02 15.94 -3.28
CA PRO A 85 -14.27 15.06 -2.14
C PRO A 85 -15.19 13.87 -2.46
N ALA A 86 -16.17 14.07 -3.36
CA ALA A 86 -17.06 13.01 -3.81
C ALA A 86 -16.31 11.95 -4.64
N ASP A 87 -15.39 12.39 -5.51
CA ASP A 87 -14.52 11.51 -6.28
C ASP A 87 -13.57 10.72 -5.37
N ILE A 88 -12.95 11.39 -4.41
CA ILE A 88 -12.06 10.75 -3.43
C ILE A 88 -12.82 9.71 -2.60
N GLY A 89 -14.08 9.97 -2.27
CA GLY A 89 -14.95 9.02 -1.58
C GLY A 89 -15.28 7.75 -2.36
N LYS A 90 -15.00 7.69 -3.68
CA LYS A 90 -15.15 6.45 -4.47
C LYS A 90 -13.92 5.55 -4.42
N VAL A 91 -12.76 6.15 -4.13
CA VAL A 91 -11.46 5.45 -4.08
C VAL A 91 -11.23 4.79 -2.71
N TRP A 92 -11.87 5.32 -1.68
CA TRP A 92 -11.91 4.78 -0.31
C TRP A 92 -13.12 3.88 -0.10
#